data_AF-A0A971RR87-F1
#
_entry.id   AF-A0A971RR87-F1
#
_cell.length_a   1.000
_cell.length_b   1.000
_cell.length_c   1.000
_cell.angle_alpha   90.00
_cell.angle_beta   90.00
_cell.angle_gamma   90.00
#
_symmetry.space_group_name_H-M   'P 1'
#
loop_
_entity.id
_entity.type
_entity.pdbx_description
1 polymer ?
#
loop_
_entity_poly.entity_id
_entity_poly.type
_entity_poly.pdbx_seq_one_letter_code
_entity_poly.pdbx_strand_id
1 'polypeptide(L)'
;MSSRRTSLLTIIAVGCISYLLDPTPDRLPFLALAAAILGTILLPRTKKERIAGILLCCALLFFFIGPVLSSQFIEETLAGITAEPMQHWPAPAAQVGLGGQQITFRGDGRYYIATVCYWLNKHQALVAAHRIKEFSVGASMPIQLVAEGLVEELSAEILFNDDNGVGIKLADEPSSPWEQLPIAGTSEIIIGGEAEIISIHGGSFPVIVKGFLAMDSQQEKVVIERINDTDNFIGGMSGSPIVQNGKIIGFMSSTLRGMKGLAFGNVAAQAYAQTEGLMQEYAREKPQK
;
A
#
# COMPACT_ATOMS: atom_id res chain seq x y z
N MET A 1 34.26 38.12 -30.37
CA MET A 1 33.03 37.50 -29.84
C MET A 1 31.84 38.25 -30.42
N SER A 2 30.87 37.59 -31.08
CA SER A 2 29.81 38.28 -31.83
C SER A 2 28.76 38.92 -30.89
N SER A 3 28.31 40.14 -31.21
CA SER A 3 27.47 40.98 -30.32
C SER A 3 26.09 40.39 -29.97
N ARG A 4 25.64 39.37 -30.72
CA ARG A 4 24.41 38.63 -30.42
C ARG A 4 24.51 37.80 -29.13
N ARG A 5 25.70 37.29 -28.79
CA ARG A 5 25.89 36.49 -27.55
C ARG A 5 25.86 37.34 -26.30
N THR A 6 26.43 38.55 -26.38
CA THR A 6 26.43 39.50 -25.27
C THR A 6 25.02 39.97 -24.96
N SER A 7 24.23 40.29 -25.99
CA SER A 7 22.83 40.72 -25.84
C SER A 7 21.95 39.64 -25.20
N LEU A 8 22.18 38.36 -25.55
CA LEU A 8 21.45 37.24 -24.96
C LEU A 8 21.81 37.05 -23.47
N LEU A 9 23.10 37.16 -23.13
CA LEU A 9 23.58 37.09 -21.75
C LEU A 9 23.02 38.21 -20.88
N THR A 10 22.84 39.41 -21.42
CA THR A 10 22.25 40.55 -20.69
C THR A 10 20.76 40.34 -20.45
N ILE A 11 20.01 39.80 -21.41
CA ILE A 11 18.58 39.47 -21.22
C ILE A 11 18.41 38.39 -20.15
N ILE A 12 19.28 37.37 -20.15
CA ILE A 12 19.30 36.32 -19.13
C ILE A 12 19.62 36.91 -17.75
N ALA A 13 20.62 37.79 -17.65
CA ALA A 13 20.97 38.45 -16.38
C ALA A 13 19.84 39.34 -15.84
N VAL A 14 19.16 40.09 -16.70
CA VAL A 14 18.00 40.91 -16.32
C VAL A 14 16.82 40.04 -15.89
N GLY A 15 16.61 38.89 -16.53
CA GLY A 15 15.64 37.88 -16.10
C GLY A 15 15.98 37.29 -14.73
N CYS A 16 17.24 36.95 -14.46
CA CYS A 16 17.67 36.43 -13.16
C CYS A 16 17.57 37.48 -12.04
N ILE A 17 17.91 38.75 -12.31
CA ILE A 17 17.87 39.83 -11.32
C ILE A 17 16.43 40.24 -10.98
N SER A 18 15.54 40.31 -11.98
CA SER A 18 14.13 40.66 -11.75
C SER A 18 13.40 39.61 -10.89
N TYR A 19 13.90 38.37 -10.84
CA TYR A 19 13.28 37.24 -10.12
C TYR A 19 13.87 36.97 -8.73
N LEU A 20 15.11 37.40 -8.44
CA LEU A 20 15.64 37.44 -7.07
C LEU A 20 14.80 38.30 -6.12
N LEU A 21 13.92 39.14 -6.69
CA LEU A 21 13.02 40.03 -5.98
C LEU A 21 11.68 39.37 -5.57
N ASP A 22 11.36 38.14 -6.01
CA ASP A 22 10.14 37.41 -5.59
C ASP A 22 10.32 35.86 -5.60
N PRO A 23 10.83 35.26 -4.49
CA PRO A 23 11.23 33.87 -4.44
C PRO A 23 10.10 32.96 -3.93
N THR A 24 9.17 32.55 -4.79
CA THR A 24 8.30 31.40 -4.47
C THR A 24 9.08 30.09 -4.65
N PRO A 25 9.18 29.21 -3.61
CA PRO A 25 9.98 27.97 -3.63
C PRO A 25 9.69 27.04 -4.81
N ASP A 26 8.45 27.01 -5.28
CA ASP A 26 7.96 26.08 -6.31
C ASP A 26 8.57 26.32 -7.71
N ARG A 27 9.16 27.50 -7.94
CA ARG A 27 9.71 27.89 -9.26
C ARG A 27 11.22 27.71 -9.37
N LEU A 28 11.93 27.49 -8.26
CA LEU A 28 13.40 27.31 -8.23
C LEU A 28 13.91 26.12 -9.08
N PRO A 29 13.25 24.94 -9.12
CA PRO A 29 13.73 23.81 -9.92
C PRO A 29 13.65 24.06 -11.43
N PHE A 30 12.58 24.72 -11.89
CA PHE A 30 12.39 25.07 -13.30
C PHE A 30 13.39 26.13 -13.78
N LEU A 31 13.79 27.04 -12.90
CA LEU A 31 14.80 28.08 -13.18
C LEU A 31 16.22 27.50 -13.22
N ALA A 32 16.55 26.60 -12.29
CA ALA A 32 17.81 25.87 -12.33
C ALA A 32 17.92 25.01 -13.60
N LEU A 33 16.80 24.38 -14.02
CA LEU A 33 16.69 23.66 -15.28
C LEU A 33 16.94 24.55 -16.50
N ALA A 34 16.27 25.70 -16.57
CA ALA A 34 16.43 26.64 -17.67
C ALA A 34 17.88 27.16 -17.74
N ALA A 35 18.47 27.56 -16.62
CA ALA A 35 19.85 28.02 -16.55
C ALA A 35 20.86 26.92 -16.95
N ALA A 36 20.60 25.67 -16.56
CA ALA A 36 21.44 24.53 -16.90
C ALA A 36 21.33 24.12 -18.39
N ILE A 37 20.12 24.13 -18.96
CA ILE A 37 19.90 23.93 -20.41
C ILE A 37 20.55 25.06 -21.23
N LEU A 38 20.36 26.32 -20.83
CA LEU A 38 20.99 27.45 -21.51
C LEU A 38 22.52 27.41 -21.37
N GLY A 39 23.04 27.04 -20.20
CA GLY A 39 24.48 26.88 -19.97
C GLY A 39 25.10 25.80 -20.85
N THR A 40 24.42 24.67 -21.03
CA THR A 40 24.88 23.54 -21.88
C THR A 40 24.77 23.81 -23.38
N ILE A 41 23.91 24.75 -23.80
CA ILE A 41 23.82 25.19 -25.20
C ILE A 41 24.84 26.31 -25.50
N LEU A 42 25.08 27.23 -24.57
CA LEU A 42 25.85 28.46 -24.80
C LEU A 42 27.36 28.33 -24.51
N LEU A 43 27.77 27.50 -23.56
CA LEU A 43 29.17 27.42 -23.09
C LEU A 43 30.06 26.36 -23.78
N PRO A 44 29.59 25.16 -24.16
CA PRO A 44 30.51 24.11 -24.60
C PRO A 44 30.92 24.24 -26.08
N ARG A 45 32.21 24.06 -26.35
CA ARG A 45 32.82 24.24 -27.68
C ARG A 45 32.81 22.97 -28.52
N THR A 46 32.70 21.79 -27.90
CA THR A 46 32.71 20.50 -28.61
C THR A 46 31.46 19.64 -28.34
N LYS A 47 31.17 18.70 -29.25
CA LYS A 47 30.00 17.80 -29.16
C LYS A 47 30.01 16.94 -27.88
N LYS A 48 31.19 16.51 -27.43
CA LYS A 48 31.35 15.66 -26.22
C LYS A 48 31.02 16.41 -24.93
N GLU A 49 31.47 17.66 -24.80
CA GLU A 49 31.19 18.51 -23.64
C GLU A 49 29.69 18.84 -23.53
N ARG A 50 29.01 19.06 -24.66
CA ARG A 50 27.55 19.25 -24.67
C ARG A 50 26.80 18.03 -24.15
N ILE A 51 27.19 16.82 -24.60
CA ILE A 51 26.57 15.57 -24.15
C ILE A 51 26.79 15.36 -22.65
N ALA A 52 28.01 15.57 -22.15
CA ALA A 52 28.32 15.45 -20.73
C ALA A 52 27.52 16.48 -19.88
N GLY A 53 27.40 17.72 -20.37
CA GLY A 53 26.61 18.75 -19.72
C GLY A 53 25.12 18.39 -19.62
N ILE A 54 24.53 17.88 -20.71
CA ILE A 54 23.12 17.43 -20.72
C ILE A 54 22.91 16.30 -19.71
N LEU A 55 23.79 15.29 -19.69
CA LEU A 55 23.69 14.17 -18.76
C LEU A 55 23.78 14.63 -17.29
N LEU A 56 24.69 15.57 -16.98
CA LEU A 56 24.80 16.15 -15.65
C LEU A 56 23.55 16.93 -15.25
N CYS A 57 22.95 17.68 -16.19
CA CYS A 57 21.70 18.39 -15.96
C CYS A 57 20.54 17.42 -15.70
N CYS A 58 20.40 16.38 -16.51
CA CYS A 58 19.39 15.33 -16.30
C CYS A 58 19.58 14.63 -14.94
N ALA A 59 20.82 14.33 -14.55
CA ALA A 59 21.12 13.75 -13.26
C ALA A 59 20.72 14.69 -12.11
N LEU A 60 21.11 15.97 -12.17
CA LEU A 60 20.76 16.97 -11.16
C LEU A 60 19.25 17.17 -11.07
N LEU A 61 18.53 17.21 -12.20
CA LEU A 61 17.06 17.26 -12.19
C LEU A 61 16.46 16.07 -11.48
N PHE A 62 16.95 14.87 -11.76
CA PHE A 62 16.47 13.67 -11.10
C PHE A 62 16.70 13.72 -9.59
N PHE A 63 17.86 14.22 -9.16
CA PHE A 63 18.20 14.39 -7.74
C PHE A 63 17.40 15.50 -7.03
N PHE A 64 16.98 16.56 -7.74
CA PHE A 64 16.24 17.68 -7.13
C PHE A 64 14.71 17.53 -7.24
N ILE A 65 14.20 17.10 -8.38
CA ILE A 65 12.76 16.97 -8.63
C ILE A 65 12.21 15.76 -7.86
N GLY A 66 12.95 14.66 -7.77
CA GLY A 66 12.51 13.45 -7.08
C GLY A 66 12.08 13.69 -5.63
N PRO A 67 12.94 14.31 -4.78
CA PRO A 67 12.57 14.61 -3.40
C PRO A 67 11.40 15.58 -3.27
N VAL A 68 11.32 16.62 -4.11
CA VAL A 68 10.24 17.63 -4.06
C VAL A 68 8.89 17.02 -4.44
N LEU A 69 8.84 16.22 -5.51
CA LEU A 69 7.63 15.49 -5.88
C LEU A 69 7.23 14.48 -4.80
N SER A 70 8.20 13.82 -4.18
CA SER A 70 7.94 12.88 -3.09
C SER A 70 7.39 13.58 -1.84
N SER A 71 7.88 14.77 -1.48
CA SER A 71 7.39 15.51 -0.32
C SER A 71 5.99 16.07 -0.56
N GLN A 72 5.74 16.65 -1.75
CA GLN A 72 4.41 17.13 -2.14
C GLN A 72 3.38 16.00 -2.12
N PHE A 73 3.72 14.83 -2.69
CA PHE A 73 2.85 13.66 -2.66
C PHE A 73 2.51 13.22 -1.23
N ILE A 74 3.49 13.23 -0.31
CA ILE A 74 3.27 12.88 1.09
C ILE A 74 2.37 13.90 1.79
N GLU A 75 2.61 15.20 1.57
CA GLU A 75 1.79 16.27 2.16
C GLU A 75 0.35 16.22 1.66
N GLU A 76 0.14 16.03 0.35
CA GLU A 76 -1.19 15.87 -0.24
C GLU A 76 -1.88 14.61 0.30
N THR A 77 -1.17 13.49 0.41
CA THR A 77 -1.71 12.25 1.00
C THR A 77 -2.15 12.46 2.44
N LEU A 78 -1.33 13.12 3.25
CA LEU A 78 -1.65 13.44 4.65
C LEU A 78 -2.83 14.40 4.77
N ALA A 79 -2.89 15.42 3.92
CA ALA A 79 -4.00 16.37 3.87
C ALA A 79 -5.32 15.72 3.44
N GLY A 80 -5.25 14.63 2.68
CA GLY A 80 -6.40 13.81 2.26
C GLY A 80 -6.93 12.86 3.32
N ILE A 81 -6.28 12.72 4.49
CA ILE A 81 -6.78 11.87 5.58
C ILE A 81 -7.94 12.59 6.26
N THR A 82 -9.09 11.93 6.30
CA THR A 82 -10.35 12.48 6.82
C THR A 82 -10.88 11.65 7.98
N ALA A 83 -11.66 12.26 8.86
CA ALA A 83 -12.28 11.54 9.98
C ALA A 83 -13.52 10.74 9.54
N GLU A 84 -14.19 11.18 8.48
CA GLU A 84 -15.40 10.56 7.95
C GLU A 84 -15.08 9.82 6.64
N PRO A 85 -15.59 8.59 6.45
CA PRO A 85 -15.41 7.87 5.21
C PRO A 85 -16.22 8.52 4.08
N MET A 86 -15.70 8.47 2.86
CA MET A 86 -16.44 8.84 1.64
C MET A 86 -17.67 7.96 1.43
N GLN A 87 -17.60 6.69 1.83
CA GLN A 87 -18.72 5.77 1.76
C GLN A 87 -18.89 5.02 3.08
N HIS A 88 -20.10 5.10 3.65
CA HIS A 88 -20.42 4.30 4.82
C HIS A 88 -20.72 2.84 4.44
N TRP A 89 -20.02 1.92 5.09
CA TRP A 89 -20.28 0.49 4.99
C TRP A 89 -20.89 0.00 6.30
N PRO A 90 -22.09 -0.61 6.27
CA PRO A 90 -22.72 -1.13 7.46
C PRO A 90 -21.95 -2.34 7.99
N ALA A 91 -22.04 -2.58 9.30
CA ALA A 91 -21.52 -3.79 9.90
C ALA A 91 -22.29 -5.01 9.34
N PRO A 92 -21.59 -6.04 8.82
CA PRO A 92 -22.26 -7.27 8.40
C PRO A 92 -22.78 -8.02 9.63
N ALA A 93 -23.92 -8.71 9.49
CA ALA A 93 -24.51 -9.55 10.54
C ALA A 93 -23.79 -10.91 10.67
N ALA A 94 -22.47 -10.92 10.59
CA ALA A 94 -21.63 -12.11 10.57
C ALA A 94 -20.42 -11.95 11.51
N GLN A 95 -19.95 -13.09 12.00
CA GLN A 95 -18.65 -13.19 12.65
C GLN A 95 -17.74 -14.03 11.76
N VAL A 96 -16.46 -13.67 11.71
CA VAL A 96 -15.44 -14.35 10.92
C VAL A 96 -14.35 -14.86 11.84
N GLY A 97 -13.70 -15.96 11.47
CA GLY A 97 -12.50 -16.40 12.18
C GLY A 97 -11.40 -15.36 12.01
N LEU A 98 -10.76 -14.98 13.11
CA LEU A 98 -9.68 -14.02 13.14
C LEU A 98 -8.49 -14.56 12.33
N GLY A 99 -8.01 -13.71 11.41
CA GLY A 99 -6.82 -13.95 10.62
C GLY A 99 -5.53 -13.72 11.40
N GLY A 100 -4.51 -13.23 10.71
CA GLY A 100 -3.19 -12.95 11.30
C GLY A 100 -2.20 -14.10 11.16
N GLN A 101 -2.66 -15.31 10.80
CA GLN A 101 -1.78 -16.43 10.45
C GLN A 101 -1.02 -16.12 9.16
N GLN A 102 0.23 -16.55 9.09
CA GLN A 102 1.04 -16.39 7.89
C GLN A 102 0.81 -17.58 6.96
N ILE A 103 0.64 -17.32 5.67
CA ILE A 103 0.63 -18.36 4.63
C ILE A 103 1.80 -18.13 3.69
N THR A 104 2.59 -19.20 3.51
CA THR A 104 3.63 -19.27 2.49
C THR A 104 3.15 -20.16 1.35
N PHE A 105 2.95 -19.59 0.18
CA PHE A 105 2.62 -20.32 -1.04
C PHE A 105 3.90 -20.74 -1.75
N ARG A 106 3.98 -22.02 -2.15
CA ARG A 106 5.10 -22.54 -2.93
C ARG A 106 4.68 -22.66 -4.41
N GLY A 107 5.16 -21.75 -5.26
CA GLY A 107 5.01 -21.83 -6.71
C GLY A 107 6.32 -22.26 -7.39
N ASP A 108 6.29 -22.50 -8.71
CA ASP A 108 7.41 -22.96 -9.54
C ASP A 108 8.68 -22.08 -9.40
N GLY A 109 9.47 -22.35 -8.35
CA GLY A 109 10.72 -21.64 -8.02
C GLY A 109 10.57 -20.32 -7.24
N ARG A 110 9.38 -19.95 -6.75
CA ARG A 110 9.16 -18.74 -5.94
C ARG A 110 8.27 -19.00 -4.73
N TYR A 111 8.50 -18.26 -3.66
CA TYR A 111 7.68 -18.26 -2.46
C TYR A 111 6.95 -16.91 -2.33
N TYR A 112 5.65 -16.97 -2.06
CA TYR A 112 4.85 -15.79 -1.74
C TYR A 112 4.42 -15.89 -0.29
N ILE A 113 4.68 -14.84 0.49
CA ILE A 113 4.27 -14.74 1.88
C ILE A 113 3.14 -13.73 1.96
N ALA A 114 2.01 -14.14 2.53
CA ALA A 114 0.88 -13.29 2.83
C ALA A 114 0.31 -13.63 4.21
N THR A 115 -0.52 -12.75 4.74
CA THR A 115 -1.25 -12.98 5.99
C THR A 115 -2.72 -13.25 5.67
N VAL A 116 -3.36 -14.10 6.47
CA VAL A 116 -4.81 -14.31 6.42
C VAL A 116 -5.53 -13.05 6.91
N CYS A 117 -6.43 -12.50 6.08
CA CYS A 117 -7.34 -11.43 6.44
C CYS A 117 -8.38 -11.92 7.44
N TYR A 118 -9.15 -12.91 7.03
CA TYR A 118 -10.13 -13.53 7.88
C TYR A 118 -10.48 -14.90 7.32
N TRP A 119 -11.05 -15.72 8.18
CA TRP A 119 -11.61 -16.98 7.79
C TRP A 119 -13.13 -16.88 7.71
N LEU A 120 -13.68 -17.26 6.56
CA LEU A 120 -15.12 -17.37 6.40
C LEU A 120 -15.66 -18.61 7.13
N ASN A 121 -14.89 -19.70 7.11
CA ASN A 121 -15.13 -20.92 7.85
C ASN A 121 -13.81 -21.69 7.97
N LYS A 122 -13.91 -22.93 8.46
CA LYS A 122 -12.74 -23.77 8.72
C LYS A 122 -11.90 -24.16 7.49
N HIS A 123 -12.45 -24.00 6.30
CA HIS A 123 -11.77 -24.36 5.06
C HIS A 123 -11.54 -23.16 4.14
N GLN A 124 -12.12 -22.00 4.42
CA GLN A 124 -12.12 -20.89 3.48
C GLN A 124 -11.63 -19.61 4.14
N ALA A 125 -10.68 -18.95 3.47
CA ALA A 125 -10.08 -17.72 3.97
C ALA A 125 -9.91 -16.69 2.85
N LEU A 126 -10.02 -15.43 3.24
CA LEU A 126 -9.44 -14.33 2.49
C LEU A 126 -8.00 -14.14 2.94
N VAL A 127 -7.06 -14.07 2.01
CA VAL A 127 -5.63 -13.95 2.28
C VAL A 127 -5.03 -12.89 1.38
N ALA A 128 -4.10 -12.10 1.92
CA ALA A 128 -3.69 -10.82 1.35
C ALA A 128 -4.86 -9.84 1.15
N ALA A 129 -4.58 -8.55 1.31
CA ALA A 129 -5.54 -7.49 1.00
C ALA A 129 -5.28 -6.88 -0.39
N HIS A 130 -4.80 -7.70 -1.34
CA HIS A 130 -4.50 -7.31 -2.73
C HIS A 130 -4.27 -8.54 -3.64
N ARG A 131 -4.24 -8.28 -4.96
CA ARG A 131 -4.00 -9.28 -6.01
C ARG A 131 -2.57 -9.79 -6.04
N ILE A 132 -2.38 -11.11 -6.10
CA ILE A 132 -1.07 -11.75 -6.34
C ILE A 132 -1.02 -12.23 -7.79
N LYS A 133 -0.27 -11.55 -8.66
CA LYS A 133 -0.34 -11.72 -10.13
C LYS A 133 -0.14 -13.17 -10.62
N GLU A 134 0.63 -13.95 -9.89
CA GLU A 134 1.02 -15.31 -10.22
C GLU A 134 -0.04 -16.35 -9.85
N PHE A 135 -1.08 -15.98 -9.10
CA PHE A 135 -2.13 -16.91 -8.70
C PHE A 135 -3.25 -16.94 -9.73
N SER A 136 -3.54 -18.14 -10.23
CA SER A 136 -4.63 -18.39 -11.16
C SER A 136 -5.80 -19.03 -10.43
N VAL A 137 -7.03 -18.59 -10.73
CA VAL A 137 -8.26 -19.17 -10.18
C VAL A 137 -8.36 -20.66 -10.54
N GLY A 138 -8.79 -21.48 -9.59
CA GLY A 138 -8.86 -22.94 -9.70
C GLY A 138 -7.52 -23.67 -9.54
N ALA A 139 -6.39 -22.95 -9.47
CA ALA A 139 -5.10 -23.58 -9.22
C ALA A 139 -5.04 -24.10 -7.79
N SER A 140 -4.59 -25.35 -7.62
CA SER A 140 -4.23 -25.92 -6.32
C SER A 140 -2.74 -25.79 -6.10
N MET A 141 -2.32 -25.35 -4.93
CA MET A 141 -0.92 -25.18 -4.58
C MET A 141 -0.63 -25.62 -3.13
N PRO A 142 0.54 -26.23 -2.88
CA PRO A 142 0.97 -26.51 -1.53
C PRO A 142 1.29 -25.21 -0.79
N ILE A 143 0.81 -25.12 0.44
CA ILE A 143 1.01 -23.98 1.32
C ILE A 143 1.62 -24.42 2.65
N GLN A 144 2.29 -23.50 3.32
CA GLN A 144 2.60 -23.62 4.73
C GLN A 144 1.81 -22.56 5.50
N LEU A 145 0.91 -23.00 6.36
CA LEU A 145 0.20 -22.16 7.31
C LEU A 145 1.01 -22.12 8.61
N VAL A 146 1.37 -20.91 9.05
CA VAL A 146 2.13 -20.67 10.27
C VAL A 146 1.24 -19.89 11.24
N ALA A 147 0.99 -20.50 12.40
CA ALA A 147 0.28 -19.93 13.53
C ALA A 147 1.16 -20.01 14.79
N GLU A 148 0.68 -19.51 15.94
CA GLU A 148 1.45 -19.50 17.20
C GLU A 148 1.99 -20.89 17.56
N GLY A 149 3.31 -21.08 17.39
CA GLY A 149 3.99 -22.34 17.70
C GLY A 149 3.65 -23.52 16.78
N LEU A 150 2.93 -23.28 15.68
CA LEU A 150 2.45 -24.33 14.78
C LEU A 150 2.77 -24.03 13.31
N VAL A 151 3.26 -25.03 12.59
CA VAL A 151 3.48 -24.99 11.15
C VAL A 151 2.78 -26.18 10.53
N GLU A 152 1.81 -25.93 9.65
CA GLU A 152 1.03 -26.96 8.97
C GLU A 152 1.30 -26.89 7.45
N GLU A 153 1.63 -28.03 6.85
CA GLU A 153 1.69 -28.15 5.40
C GLU A 153 0.32 -28.58 4.88
N LEU A 154 -0.30 -27.74 4.05
CA LEU A 154 -1.66 -27.92 3.54
C LEU A 154 -1.67 -27.74 2.02
N SER A 155 -2.81 -28.02 1.41
CA SER A 155 -3.09 -27.68 0.00
C SER A 155 -4.23 -26.68 -0.06
N ALA A 156 -4.07 -25.64 -0.88
CA ALA A 156 -5.07 -24.59 -1.08
C ALA A 156 -5.43 -24.45 -2.56
N GLU A 157 -6.73 -24.42 -2.84
CA GLU A 157 -7.30 -24.02 -4.12
C GLU A 157 -7.59 -22.52 -4.12
N ILE A 158 -7.15 -21.80 -5.16
CA ILE A 158 -7.45 -20.38 -5.33
C ILE A 158 -8.88 -20.21 -5.87
N LEU A 159 -9.77 -19.62 -5.06
CA LEU A 159 -11.17 -19.36 -5.43
C LEU A 159 -11.31 -18.11 -6.30
N PHE A 160 -10.61 -17.04 -5.93
CA PHE A 160 -10.52 -15.82 -6.71
C PHE A 160 -9.20 -15.09 -6.37
N ASN A 161 -8.84 -14.13 -7.21
CA ASN A 161 -7.64 -13.31 -7.03
C ASN A 161 -7.84 -11.95 -7.71
N ASP A 162 -8.17 -10.93 -6.92
CA ASP A 162 -8.49 -9.58 -7.37
C ASP A 162 -7.88 -8.51 -6.44
N ASP A 163 -8.23 -7.25 -6.65
CA ASP A 163 -7.68 -6.14 -5.87
C ASP A 163 -8.15 -6.12 -4.40
N ASN A 164 -9.14 -6.94 -4.03
CA ASN A 164 -9.62 -7.09 -2.65
C ASN A 164 -8.82 -8.14 -1.88
N GLY A 165 -8.22 -9.10 -2.59
CA GLY A 165 -7.39 -10.14 -2.02
C GLY A 165 -7.44 -11.44 -2.81
N VAL A 166 -6.98 -12.49 -2.16
CA VAL A 166 -7.01 -13.85 -2.68
C VAL A 166 -7.96 -14.67 -1.82
N GLY A 167 -9.01 -15.22 -2.40
CA GLY A 167 -9.84 -16.20 -1.73
C GLY A 167 -9.22 -17.58 -1.88
N ILE A 168 -9.07 -18.33 -0.79
CA ILE A 168 -8.56 -19.71 -0.82
C ILE A 168 -9.52 -20.69 -0.18
N LYS A 169 -9.44 -21.94 -0.63
CA LYS A 169 -10.09 -23.10 -0.01
C LYS A 169 -9.06 -24.17 0.31
N LEU A 170 -8.98 -24.56 1.57
CA LEU A 170 -8.12 -25.62 2.05
C LEU A 170 -8.73 -27.00 1.80
N ALA A 171 -7.87 -27.96 1.42
CA ALA A 171 -8.25 -29.36 1.32
C ALA A 171 -8.60 -29.96 2.70
N ASP A 172 -7.84 -29.57 3.72
CA ASP A 172 -7.95 -30.07 5.09
C ASP A 172 -8.23 -28.91 6.07
N GLU A 173 -8.90 -29.21 7.18
CA GLU A 173 -9.15 -28.24 8.26
C GLU A 173 -7.83 -27.94 9.00
N PRO A 174 -7.43 -26.67 9.16
CA PRO A 174 -6.23 -26.33 9.92
C PRO A 174 -6.49 -26.45 11.42
N SER A 175 -5.43 -26.75 12.17
CA SER A 175 -5.49 -27.08 13.60
C SER A 175 -5.51 -25.84 14.51
N SER A 176 -5.27 -24.64 13.97
CA SER A 176 -5.16 -23.38 14.72
C SER A 176 -6.49 -22.97 15.41
N PRO A 177 -6.44 -22.34 16.61
CA PRO A 177 -7.65 -21.85 17.27
C PRO A 177 -8.36 -20.75 16.47
N TRP A 178 -9.70 -20.79 16.55
CA TRP A 178 -10.61 -19.89 15.82
C TRP A 178 -11.28 -18.94 16.79
N GLU A 179 -10.62 -17.84 17.15
CA GLU A 179 -11.38 -16.73 17.72
C GLU A 179 -12.28 -16.16 16.63
N GLN A 180 -13.57 -16.02 16.91
CA GLN A 180 -14.49 -15.36 15.99
C GLN A 180 -14.70 -13.93 16.43
N LEU A 181 -14.45 -12.99 15.52
CA LEU A 181 -14.69 -11.57 15.76
C LEU A 181 -15.74 -11.03 14.78
N PRO A 182 -16.59 -10.08 15.22
CA PRO A 182 -17.41 -9.30 14.32
C PRO A 182 -16.55 -8.37 13.46
N ILE A 183 -17.08 -8.02 12.29
CA ILE A 183 -16.55 -6.93 11.45
C ILE A 183 -17.28 -5.64 11.80
N ALA A 184 -16.53 -4.56 12.00
CA ALA A 184 -17.09 -3.24 12.27
C ALA A 184 -17.62 -2.58 11.00
N GLY A 185 -18.76 -1.89 11.12
CA GLY A 185 -19.15 -0.88 10.14
C GLY A 185 -18.25 0.35 10.25
N THR A 186 -18.17 1.17 9.19
CA THR A 186 -17.27 2.35 9.22
C THR A 186 -17.65 3.37 10.29
N SER A 187 -18.93 3.47 10.65
CA SER A 187 -19.42 4.34 11.73
C SER A 187 -18.97 3.91 13.13
N GLU A 188 -18.43 2.69 13.27
CA GLU A 188 -17.97 2.15 14.55
C GLU A 188 -16.45 2.31 14.75
N ILE A 189 -15.74 2.77 13.72
CA ILE A 189 -14.30 3.01 13.76
C ILE A 189 -14.04 4.33 14.49
N ILE A 190 -13.23 4.28 15.54
CA ILE A 190 -12.91 5.43 16.38
C ILE A 190 -11.59 6.05 15.91
N ILE A 191 -11.69 7.20 15.27
CA ILE A 191 -10.53 8.00 14.86
C ILE A 191 -9.84 8.58 16.09
N GLY A 192 -8.50 8.50 16.10
CA GLY A 192 -7.66 8.81 17.26
C GLY A 192 -7.65 7.71 18.33
N GLY A 193 -8.47 6.67 18.17
CA GLY A 193 -8.50 5.52 19.07
C GLY A 193 -7.36 4.55 18.78
N GLU A 194 -6.95 3.82 19.82
CA GLU A 194 -6.04 2.69 19.69
C GLU A 194 -6.73 1.52 18.98
N ALA A 195 -5.95 0.79 18.21
CA ALA A 195 -6.28 -0.48 17.58
C ALA A 195 -5.05 -1.38 17.66
N GLU A 196 -5.19 -2.66 17.32
CA GLU A 196 -4.10 -3.62 17.28
C GLU A 196 -4.03 -4.27 15.91
N ILE A 197 -2.83 -4.36 15.34
CA ILE A 197 -2.60 -5.24 14.20
C ILE A 197 -2.37 -6.64 14.74
N ILE A 198 -3.11 -7.61 14.22
CA ILE A 198 -2.93 -9.02 14.55
C ILE A 198 -2.08 -9.67 13.46
N SER A 199 -0.87 -10.12 13.79
CA SER A 199 0.01 -10.75 12.81
C SER A 199 1.05 -11.65 13.45
N ILE A 200 1.12 -12.90 13.00
CA ILE A 200 2.26 -13.78 13.31
C ILE A 200 3.52 -13.25 12.62
N HIS A 201 3.38 -12.82 11.37
CA HIS A 201 4.48 -12.27 10.60
C HIS A 201 4.70 -10.80 10.97
N GLY A 202 5.85 -10.47 11.55
CA GLY A 202 6.16 -9.11 12.03
C GLY A 202 5.67 -8.79 13.45
N GLY A 203 4.87 -9.68 14.04
CA GLY A 203 4.31 -9.52 15.39
C GLY A 203 3.03 -8.69 15.44
N SER A 204 2.23 -8.91 16.48
CA SER A 204 1.08 -8.08 16.82
C SER A 204 1.52 -6.88 17.66
N PHE A 205 0.99 -5.70 17.36
CA PHE A 205 1.37 -4.47 18.06
C PHE A 205 0.29 -3.39 17.93
N PRO A 206 0.25 -2.42 18.88
CA PRO A 206 -0.77 -1.39 18.90
C PRO A 206 -0.46 -0.25 17.90
N VAL A 207 -1.53 0.33 17.38
CA VAL A 207 -1.53 1.41 16.38
C VAL A 207 -2.64 2.42 16.72
N ILE A 208 -2.55 3.63 16.18
CA ILE A 208 -3.60 4.65 16.25
C ILE A 208 -4.31 4.73 14.91
N VAL A 209 -5.64 4.73 14.93
CA VAL A 209 -6.44 4.98 13.73
C VAL A 209 -6.42 6.48 13.42
N LYS A 210 -5.89 6.87 12.25
CA LYS A 210 -5.74 8.28 11.87
C LYS A 210 -6.91 8.84 11.08
N GLY A 211 -7.66 7.97 10.40
CA GLY A 211 -8.75 8.40 9.52
C GLY A 211 -8.94 7.45 8.35
N PHE A 212 -9.63 7.98 7.35
CA PHE A 212 -9.88 7.36 6.07
C PHE A 212 -9.14 8.12 4.97
N LEU A 213 -8.64 7.39 3.98
CA LEU A 213 -8.01 7.95 2.81
C LEU A 213 -8.62 7.31 1.56
N ALA A 214 -9.21 8.15 0.72
CA ALA A 214 -9.60 7.75 -0.62
C ALA A 214 -8.37 7.79 -1.52
N MET A 215 -8.04 6.65 -2.12
CA MET A 215 -6.96 6.56 -3.09
C MET A 215 -7.59 6.49 -4.47
N ASP A 216 -7.24 7.39 -5.37
CA ASP A 216 -7.75 7.42 -6.74
C ASP A 216 -7.60 6.03 -7.39
N SER A 217 -8.67 5.50 -7.97
CA SER A 217 -8.79 4.14 -8.56
C SER A 217 -8.74 2.95 -7.59
N GLN A 218 -8.62 3.20 -6.28
CA GLN A 218 -8.67 2.18 -5.25
C GLN A 218 -9.84 2.39 -4.29
N GLN A 219 -10.06 1.36 -3.49
CA GLN A 219 -10.98 1.41 -2.36
C GLN A 219 -10.47 2.37 -1.30
N GLU A 220 -11.41 2.98 -0.57
CA GLU A 220 -11.12 3.73 0.63
C GLU A 220 -10.32 2.87 1.61
N LYS A 221 -9.31 3.48 2.23
CA LYS A 221 -8.42 2.82 3.17
C LYS A 221 -8.62 3.38 4.56
N VAL A 222 -8.52 2.51 5.57
CA VAL A 222 -8.27 2.91 6.94
C VAL A 222 -6.78 3.23 7.07
N VAL A 223 -6.46 4.41 7.58
CA VAL A 223 -5.08 4.84 7.83
C VAL A 223 -4.74 4.59 9.29
N ILE A 224 -3.61 3.95 9.54
CA ILE A 224 -3.11 3.67 10.88
C ILE A 224 -1.66 4.13 11.05
N GLU A 225 -1.33 4.52 12.28
CA GLU A 225 0.00 4.96 12.68
C GLU A 225 0.54 4.06 13.79
N ARG A 226 1.79 3.60 13.68
CA ARG A 226 2.43 2.85 14.78
C ARG A 226 2.59 3.73 16.02
N ILE A 227 2.45 3.16 17.21
CA ILE A 227 2.66 3.89 18.47
C ILE A 227 4.16 3.91 18.83
N ASN A 228 4.85 2.77 18.73
CA ASN A 228 6.26 2.66 19.07
C ASN A 228 7.14 2.62 17.82
N ASP A 229 8.32 3.24 17.89
CA ASP A 229 9.27 3.24 16.78
C ASP A 229 9.95 1.88 16.52
N THR A 230 9.88 0.98 17.50
CA THR A 230 10.36 -0.40 17.39
C THR A 230 9.45 -1.26 16.54
N ASP A 231 8.17 -0.88 16.44
CA ASP A 231 7.17 -1.61 15.67
C ASP A 231 7.33 -1.26 14.19
N ASN A 232 7.36 -2.28 13.33
CA ASN A 232 7.67 -2.07 11.92
C ASN A 232 6.65 -2.78 11.04
N PHE A 233 6.08 -2.02 10.11
CA PHE A 233 5.33 -2.59 9.00
C PHE A 233 6.33 -3.21 8.01
N ILE A 234 6.36 -4.53 7.96
CA ILE A 234 7.25 -5.29 7.08
C ILE A 234 6.48 -5.94 5.93
N GLY A 235 7.18 -6.24 4.83
CA GLY A 235 6.61 -7.00 3.73
C GLY A 235 6.15 -8.38 4.19
N GLY A 236 4.97 -8.80 3.73
CA GLY A 236 4.31 -10.04 4.14
C GLY A 236 3.15 -9.84 5.13
N MET A 237 3.06 -8.67 5.79
CA MET A 237 1.92 -8.31 6.66
C MET A 237 0.64 -7.95 5.89
N SER A 238 0.66 -8.07 4.56
CA SER A 238 -0.53 -7.80 3.77
C SER A 238 -1.59 -8.86 4.07
N GLY A 239 -2.74 -8.39 4.52
CA GLY A 239 -3.84 -9.18 5.04
C GLY A 239 -3.92 -9.19 6.57
N SER A 240 -2.94 -8.71 7.33
CA SER A 240 -3.03 -8.71 8.80
C SER A 240 -4.27 -7.93 9.27
N PRO A 241 -5.16 -8.54 10.08
CA PRO A 241 -6.32 -7.86 10.65
C PRO A 241 -5.92 -6.66 11.49
N ILE A 242 -6.72 -5.62 11.44
CA ILE A 242 -6.66 -4.46 12.33
C ILE A 242 -7.91 -4.54 13.21
N VAL A 243 -7.72 -4.68 14.52
CA VAL A 243 -8.79 -4.89 15.50
C VAL A 243 -8.91 -3.69 16.42
N GLN A 244 -10.11 -3.16 16.58
CA GLN A 244 -10.42 -2.09 17.53
C GLN A 244 -11.69 -2.47 18.28
N ASN A 245 -11.65 -2.35 19.62
CA ASN A 245 -12.79 -2.67 20.50
C ASN A 245 -13.41 -4.07 20.24
N GLY A 246 -12.56 -5.07 20.00
CA GLY A 246 -12.99 -6.43 19.71
C GLY A 246 -13.67 -6.63 18.36
N LYS A 247 -13.52 -5.70 17.42
CA LYS A 247 -14.03 -5.81 16.05
C LYS A 247 -12.94 -5.60 15.02
N ILE A 248 -13.01 -6.33 13.91
CA ILE A 248 -12.11 -6.13 12.79
C ILE A 248 -12.56 -4.88 12.02
N ILE A 249 -11.68 -3.88 11.93
CA ILE A 249 -11.94 -2.60 11.26
C ILE A 249 -11.29 -2.52 9.87
N GLY A 250 -10.21 -3.28 9.63
CA GLY A 250 -9.53 -3.31 8.35
C GLY A 250 -8.53 -4.45 8.19
N PHE A 251 -7.99 -4.57 7.00
CA PHE A 251 -6.94 -5.55 6.66
C PHE A 251 -5.76 -4.84 6.02
N MET A 252 -4.58 -4.95 6.63
CA MET A 252 -3.35 -4.32 6.15
C MET A 252 -3.11 -4.57 4.65
N SER A 253 -2.95 -3.52 3.86
CA SER A 253 -2.76 -3.62 2.41
C SER A 253 -1.39 -3.12 1.97
N SER A 254 -0.94 -1.99 2.51
CA SER A 254 0.32 -1.35 2.10
C SER A 254 0.86 -0.39 3.16
N THR A 255 2.06 0.14 2.92
CA THR A 255 2.70 1.18 3.72
C THR A 255 2.95 2.40 2.86
N LEU A 256 2.92 3.60 3.46
CA LEU A 256 3.27 4.78 2.69
C LEU A 256 4.79 4.87 2.54
N ARG A 257 5.28 4.74 1.29
CA ARG A 257 6.69 4.92 0.98
C ARG A 257 7.14 6.32 1.41
N GLY A 258 8.19 6.38 2.23
CA GLY A 258 8.75 7.63 2.75
C GLY A 258 8.27 8.02 4.16
N MET A 259 7.19 7.42 4.67
CA MET A 259 6.73 7.62 6.05
C MET A 259 6.75 6.30 6.82
N LYS A 260 7.82 6.09 7.59
CA LYS A 260 8.06 4.84 8.34
C LYS A 260 7.01 4.52 9.42
N GLY A 261 6.10 5.47 9.72
CA GLY A 261 5.11 5.34 10.77
C GLY A 261 3.68 5.04 10.30
N LEU A 262 3.38 5.09 9.01
CA LEU A 262 2.00 5.00 8.50
C LEU A 262 1.77 3.80 7.58
N ALA A 263 0.62 3.16 7.77
CA ALA A 263 0.14 2.08 6.93
C ALA A 263 -1.34 2.25 6.58
N PHE A 264 -1.75 1.49 5.56
CA PHE A 264 -3.09 1.47 5.02
C PHE A 264 -3.66 0.07 5.15
N GLY A 265 -4.95 -0.01 5.49
CA GLY A 265 -5.72 -1.23 5.37
C GLY A 265 -6.98 -1.03 4.54
N ASN A 266 -7.41 -2.07 3.84
CA ASN A 266 -8.74 -2.10 3.23
C ASN A 266 -9.79 -2.07 4.34
N VAL A 267 -10.86 -1.29 4.19
CA VAL A 267 -11.98 -1.26 5.14
C VAL A 267 -12.60 -2.66 5.22
N ALA A 268 -12.69 -3.23 6.43
CA ALA A 268 -13.08 -4.63 6.59
C ALA A 268 -14.50 -4.92 6.12
N ALA A 269 -15.47 -4.04 6.43
CA ALA A 269 -16.85 -4.19 5.96
C ALA A 269 -16.97 -4.16 4.43
N GLN A 270 -16.20 -3.30 3.76
CA GLN A 270 -16.15 -3.25 2.30
C GLN A 270 -15.55 -4.53 1.73
N ALA A 271 -14.36 -4.93 2.22
CA ALA A 271 -13.67 -6.12 1.74
C ALA A 271 -14.54 -7.36 1.93
N TYR A 272 -15.21 -7.50 3.08
CA TYR A 272 -16.13 -8.61 3.34
C TYR A 272 -17.32 -8.62 2.37
N ALA A 273 -18.02 -7.49 2.21
CA ALA A 273 -19.17 -7.38 1.32
C ALA A 273 -18.86 -7.76 -0.13
N GLN A 274 -17.61 -7.59 -0.57
CA GLN A 274 -17.17 -7.90 -1.93
C GLN A 274 -16.61 -9.32 -2.08
N THR A 275 -16.15 -9.95 -1.00
CA THR A 275 -15.42 -11.23 -1.07
C THR A 275 -16.19 -12.41 -0.50
N GLU A 276 -17.13 -12.19 0.43
CA GLU A 276 -17.91 -13.26 1.06
C GLU A 276 -18.67 -14.08 0.01
N GLY A 277 -19.44 -13.42 -0.86
CA GLY A 277 -20.22 -14.08 -1.90
C GLY A 277 -19.35 -14.91 -2.86
N LEU A 278 -18.18 -14.36 -3.23
CA LEU A 278 -17.21 -15.05 -4.09
C LEU A 278 -16.68 -16.33 -3.42
N MET A 279 -16.38 -16.30 -2.12
CA MET A 279 -15.95 -17.51 -1.41
C MET A 279 -17.09 -18.53 -1.22
N GLN A 280 -18.32 -18.07 -1.01
CA GLN A 280 -19.48 -18.96 -0.82
C GLN A 280 -19.96 -19.62 -2.12
N GLU A 281 -19.87 -18.94 -3.27
CA GLU A 281 -20.33 -19.45 -4.56
C GLU A 281 -19.61 -20.76 -4.93
N TYR A 282 -18.30 -20.83 -4.72
CA TYR A 282 -17.48 -22.03 -4.94
C TYR A 282 -17.73 -23.16 -3.92
N ALA A 283 -18.48 -22.92 -2.83
CA ALA A 283 -18.93 -23.99 -1.94
C ALA A 283 -20.15 -24.73 -2.50
N ARG A 284 -20.92 -24.12 -3.42
CA ARG A 284 -22.17 -24.66 -3.97
C ARG A 284 -21.98 -25.47 -5.27
N GLU A 285 -20.85 -25.32 -5.97
CA GLU A 285 -20.61 -25.96 -7.27
C GLU A 285 -20.17 -27.45 -7.23
N LYS A 286 -20.28 -28.16 -6.09
CA LYS A 286 -20.16 -29.64 -6.07
C LYS A 286 -21.49 -30.31 -5.71
N PRO A 287 -22.35 -30.66 -6.69
CA PRO A 287 -23.10 -31.90 -6.55
C PRO A 287 -22.10 -33.05 -6.74
N GLN A 288 -21.86 -33.81 -5.67
CA GLN A 288 -21.20 -35.12 -5.78
C GLN A 288 -21.96 -35.96 -6.83
N LYS A 289 -21.25 -36.39 -7.87
CA LYS A 289 -21.61 -37.57 -8.67
C LYS A 289 -20.78 -38.73 -8.20
#